data_AF-A0A7L5E8Q8-F1
#
_entry.id   AF-A0A7L5E8Q8-F1
#
_cell.length_a   1.000
_cell.length_b   1.000
_cell.length_c   1.000
_cell.angle_alpha   90.00
_cell.angle_beta   90.00
_cell.angle_gamma   90.00
#
_symmetry.space_group_name_H-M   'P 1'
#
loop_
_entity.id
_entity.type
_entity.pdbx_description
1 polymer ?
#
loop_
_entity_poly.entity_id
_entity_poly.type
_entity_poly.pdbx_seq_one_letter_code
_entity_poly.pdbx_strand_id
1 'polypeptide(L)'
;MEVVLDQQQKPQGVFLTLLEWEQLRHGINKASEHYKLMDKLSEKDIFAMDDQEFKAHLEPVITEAVQASLDQGLYFSYSAGIKEDPAMFIHEYKDGKRVLIRVDAANGREEYIKDLQSMLHFMVSEK
;
A
#
# COMPACT_ATOMS: atom_id res chain seq x y z
N MET A 1 -27.74 18.54 -8.18
CA MET A 1 -27.60 18.26 -9.62
C MET A 1 -28.16 19.41 -10.44
N GLU A 2 -27.31 20.06 -11.24
CA GLU A 2 -27.71 21.10 -12.20
C GLU A 2 -27.53 20.58 -13.63
N VAL A 3 -28.44 20.93 -14.55
CA VAL A 3 -28.39 20.46 -15.95
C VAL A 3 -27.84 21.59 -16.83
N VAL A 4 -26.82 21.29 -17.62
CA VAL A 4 -26.25 22.21 -18.62
C VAL A 4 -27.10 22.12 -19.89
N LEU A 5 -27.67 23.26 -20.30
CA LEU A 5 -28.46 23.38 -21.51
C LEU A 5 -27.67 24.14 -22.60
N ASP A 6 -27.88 23.78 -23.86
CA ASP A 6 -27.41 24.61 -24.98
C ASP A 6 -28.31 25.84 -25.21
N GLN A 7 -27.93 26.66 -26.19
CA GLN A 7 -28.70 27.85 -26.59
C GLN A 7 -30.13 27.54 -27.08
N GLN A 8 -30.44 26.27 -27.36
CA GLN A 8 -31.75 25.79 -27.81
C GLN A 8 -32.54 25.10 -26.68
N GLN A 9 -32.11 25.24 -25.43
CA GLN A 9 -32.70 24.58 -24.25
C GLN A 9 -32.59 23.04 -24.28
N LYS A 10 -31.67 22.46 -25.06
CA LYS A 10 -31.47 21.01 -25.06
C LYS A 10 -30.43 20.61 -24.02
N PRO A 11 -30.67 19.55 -23.23
CA PRO A 11 -29.69 19.02 -22.28
C PRO A 11 -28.41 18.57 -22.98
N GLN A 12 -27.28 19.11 -22.55
CA GLN A 12 -25.94 18.75 -23.01
C GLN A 12 -25.13 18.01 -21.93
N GLY A 13 -25.47 18.19 -20.66
CA GLY A 13 -24.78 17.52 -19.56
C GLY A 13 -25.37 17.85 -18.20
N VAL A 14 -24.74 17.34 -17.14
CA VAL A 14 -25.09 17.60 -15.74
C VAL A 14 -23.84 17.96 -14.96
N PHE A 15 -23.97 18.93 -14.05
CA PHE A 15 -22.99 19.16 -12.99
C PHE A 15 -23.24 18.16 -11.86
N LEU A 16 -22.19 17.43 -11.53
CA LEU A 16 -22.13 16.49 -10.40
C LEU A 16 -21.09 16.99 -9.41
N THR A 17 -21.51 17.20 -8.17
CA THR A 17 -20.59 17.45 -7.07
C THR A 17 -19.83 16.17 -6.69
N LEU A 18 -18.69 16.30 -6.01
CA LEU A 18 -17.93 15.14 -5.52
C LEU A 18 -18.75 14.27 -4.54
N LEU A 19 -19.65 14.88 -3.75
CA LEU A 19 -20.54 14.14 -2.86
C LEU A 19 -21.57 13.29 -3.64
N GLU A 20 -22.15 13.85 -4.70
CA GLU A 20 -23.08 13.12 -5.57
C GLU A 20 -22.35 12.04 -6.39
N TRP A 21 -21.10 12.28 -6.77
CA TRP A 21 -20.25 11.30 -7.44
C TRP A 21 -20.07 10.02 -6.62
N GLU A 22 -19.74 10.12 -5.32
CA GLU A 22 -19.57 8.94 -4.45
C GLU A 22 -20.82 8.06 -4.39
N GLN A 23 -22.02 8.66 -4.49
CA GLN A 23 -23.28 7.91 -4.49
C GLN A 23 -23.53 7.19 -5.83
N LEU A 24 -23.04 7.75 -6.94
CA LEU A 24 -23.31 7.28 -8.30
C LEU A 24 -22.24 6.36 -8.86
N ARG A 25 -20.99 6.46 -8.38
CA ARG A 25 -19.82 5.78 -8.97
C ARG A 25 -20.00 4.27 -9.13
N HIS A 26 -20.72 3.61 -8.22
CA HIS A 26 -20.94 2.16 -8.27
C HIS A 26 -21.82 1.70 -9.44
N GLY A 27 -22.67 2.59 -9.98
CA GLY A 27 -23.55 2.29 -11.12
C GLY A 27 -22.94 2.65 -12.48
N ILE A 28 -21.73 3.23 -12.50
CA ILE A 28 -21.10 3.74 -13.71
C ILE A 28 -20.01 2.76 -14.18
N ASN A 29 -19.91 2.56 -15.50
CA ASN A 29 -18.89 1.70 -16.08
C ASN A 29 -17.48 2.24 -15.80
N LYS A 30 -16.70 1.48 -15.03
CA LYS A 30 -15.30 1.79 -14.66
C LYS A 30 -14.37 1.96 -15.85
N ALA A 31 -14.69 1.36 -17.01
CA ALA A 31 -13.89 1.49 -18.22
C ALA A 31 -14.11 2.83 -18.95
N SER A 32 -15.14 3.59 -18.60
CA SER A 32 -15.45 4.86 -19.26
C SER A 32 -14.43 5.94 -18.92
N GLU A 33 -14.09 6.79 -19.89
CA GLU A 33 -13.18 7.93 -19.67
C GLU A 33 -13.72 8.90 -18.62
N HIS A 34 -15.04 9.06 -18.53
CA HIS A 34 -15.66 9.89 -17.50
C HIS A 34 -15.46 9.31 -16.10
N TYR A 35 -15.61 7.99 -15.92
CA TYR A 35 -15.32 7.36 -14.64
C TYR A 35 -13.87 7.58 -14.23
N LYS A 36 -12.91 7.31 -15.12
CA LYS A 36 -11.48 7.49 -14.81
C LYS A 36 -11.15 8.93 -14.42
N LEU A 37 -11.73 9.90 -15.12
CA LEU A 37 -11.55 11.32 -14.82
C LEU A 37 -12.11 11.65 -13.44
N MET A 38 -13.35 11.26 -13.15
CA MET A 38 -13.99 11.55 -11.87
C MET A 38 -13.31 10.83 -10.71
N ASP A 39 -12.89 9.58 -10.89
CA ASP A 39 -12.14 8.79 -9.89
C ASP A 39 -10.84 9.52 -9.52
N LYS A 40 -10.07 9.99 -10.52
CA LYS A 40 -8.86 10.79 -10.32
C LYS A 40 -9.12 12.13 -9.62
N LEU A 41 -10.20 12.82 -9.97
CA LEU A 41 -10.56 14.10 -9.34
C LEU A 41 -11.12 13.93 -7.93
N SER A 42 -11.64 12.75 -7.60
CA SER A 42 -12.14 12.38 -6.28
C SER A 42 -11.07 11.79 -5.37
N GLU A 43 -9.84 11.59 -5.84
CA GLU A 43 -8.74 11.15 -5.00
C GLU A 43 -8.53 12.14 -3.85
N LYS A 44 -8.54 11.59 -2.64
CA LYS A 44 -8.30 12.35 -1.42
C LYS A 44 -6.85 12.81 -1.41
N ASP A 45 -6.63 14.04 -0.98
CA ASP A 45 -5.26 14.55 -0.75
C ASP A 45 -4.56 13.68 0.31
N ILE A 46 -3.27 13.39 0.12
CA ILE A 46 -2.46 12.59 1.04
C ILE A 46 -2.45 13.15 2.47
N PHE A 47 -2.56 14.47 2.63
CA PHE A 47 -2.62 15.13 3.93
C PHE A 47 -4.01 15.09 4.57
N ALA A 48 -5.03 14.68 3.81
CA ALA A 48 -6.39 14.47 4.29
C ALA A 48 -6.71 12.99 4.52
N MET A 49 -5.83 12.07 4.12
CA MET A 49 -5.98 10.63 4.39
C MET A 49 -5.80 10.32 5.87
N ASP A 50 -6.56 9.36 6.38
CA ASP A 50 -6.25 8.71 7.65
C ASP A 50 -5.16 7.62 7.48
N ASP A 51 -4.69 7.06 8.60
CA ASP A 51 -3.61 6.08 8.61
C ASP A 51 -3.91 4.83 7.76
N GLN A 52 -5.17 4.39 7.70
CA GLN A 52 -5.55 3.20 6.93
C GLN A 52 -5.63 3.51 5.43
N GLU A 53 -6.23 4.64 5.08
CA GLU A 53 -6.31 5.13 3.70
C GLU A 53 -4.91 5.35 3.12
N PHE A 54 -4.03 6.00 3.88
CA PHE A 54 -2.66 6.27 3.45
C PHE A 54 -1.84 4.99 3.27
N LYS A 55 -2.01 4.02 4.18
CA LYS A 55 -1.39 2.70 4.05
C LYS A 55 -1.86 1.99 2.78
N ALA A 56 -3.17 1.96 2.53
CA ALA A 56 -3.74 1.35 1.34
C ALA A 56 -3.27 2.04 0.05
N HIS A 57 -3.09 3.36 0.07
CA HIS A 57 -2.55 4.14 -1.03
C HIS A 57 -1.09 3.75 -1.36
N LEU A 58 -0.26 3.50 -0.35
CA LEU A 58 1.16 3.15 -0.55
C LEU A 58 1.42 1.67 -0.86
N GLU A 59 0.52 0.76 -0.45
CA GLU A 59 0.71 -0.69 -0.56
C GLU A 59 1.19 -1.18 -1.96
N PRO A 60 0.65 -0.69 -3.09
CA PRO A 60 1.08 -1.16 -4.40
C PRO A 60 2.54 -0.80 -4.71
N VAL A 61 2.95 0.43 -4.37
CA VAL A 61 4.31 0.94 -4.63
C VAL A 61 5.31 0.24 -3.70
N ILE A 62 4.94 0.01 -2.44
CA ILE A 62 5.76 -0.76 -1.50
C ILE A 62 5.97 -2.18 -2.02
N THR A 63 4.90 -2.83 -2.47
CA THR A 63 4.96 -4.21 -3.01
C THR A 63 5.89 -4.29 -4.22
N GLU A 64 5.78 -3.34 -5.15
CA GLU A 64 6.66 -3.28 -6.32
C GLU A 64 8.12 -3.06 -5.93
N ALA A 65 8.41 -2.14 -5.01
CA ALA A 65 9.77 -1.85 -4.55
C ALA A 65 10.41 -3.05 -3.81
N VAL A 66 9.62 -3.75 -2.99
CA VAL A 66 10.07 -4.98 -2.30
C VAL A 66 10.38 -6.06 -3.32
N GLN A 67 9.46 -6.32 -4.26
CA GLN A 67 9.67 -7.35 -5.28
C GLN A 67 10.91 -7.06 -6.14
N ALA A 68 11.10 -5.81 -6.56
CA ALA A 68 12.27 -5.40 -7.33
C ALA A 68 13.59 -5.60 -6.55
N SER A 69 13.59 -5.32 -5.25
CA SER A 69 14.76 -5.55 -4.38
C SER A 69 15.08 -7.04 -4.25
N LEU A 70 14.05 -7.86 -4.01
CA LEU A 70 14.19 -9.31 -3.91
C LEU A 70 14.69 -9.94 -5.21
N ASP A 71 14.23 -9.45 -6.37
CA ASP A 71 14.67 -9.91 -7.69
C ASP A 71 16.15 -9.59 -7.97
N GLN A 72 16.71 -8.57 -7.31
CA GLN A 72 18.13 -8.22 -7.36
C GLN A 72 18.99 -8.99 -6.34
N GLY A 73 18.38 -9.92 -5.60
CA GLY A 73 19.08 -10.69 -4.56
C GLY A 73 19.30 -9.91 -3.25
N LEU A 74 18.62 -8.78 -3.08
CA LEU A 74 18.58 -8.06 -1.81
C LEU A 74 17.54 -8.68 -0.86
N TYR A 75 17.38 -8.04 0.30
CA TYR A 75 16.47 -8.46 1.36
C TYR A 75 15.48 -7.34 1.68
N PHE A 76 14.36 -7.73 2.28
CA PHE A 76 13.49 -6.82 3.01
C PHE A 76 13.85 -6.86 4.51
N SER A 77 13.96 -5.70 5.16
CA SER A 77 14.36 -5.57 6.56
C SER A 77 13.24 -4.99 7.41
N TYR A 78 12.97 -5.61 8.57
CA TYR A 78 11.96 -5.15 9.52
C TYR A 78 12.39 -5.40 10.96
N SER A 79 11.86 -4.61 11.90
CA SER A 79 12.22 -4.73 13.32
C SER A 79 11.90 -6.12 13.86
N ALA A 80 12.81 -6.69 14.65
CA ALA A 80 12.60 -7.98 15.31
C ALA A 80 11.59 -7.92 16.47
N GLY A 81 11.13 -6.73 16.87
CA GLY A 81 10.17 -6.55 17.97
C GLY A 81 10.73 -6.82 19.38
N ILE A 82 12.06 -6.92 19.51
CA ILE A 82 12.75 -7.13 20.78
C ILE A 82 12.84 -5.79 21.52
N LYS A 83 12.04 -5.61 22.57
CA LYS A 83 11.95 -4.33 23.31
C LYS A 83 13.27 -3.93 23.94
N GLU A 84 14.06 -4.91 24.37
CA GLU A 84 15.32 -4.71 25.06
C GLU A 84 16.46 -4.31 24.11
N ASP A 85 16.30 -4.54 22.80
CA ASP A 85 17.29 -4.20 21.79
C ASP A 85 16.63 -3.73 20.48
N PRO A 86 16.27 -2.44 20.37
CA PRO A 86 15.62 -1.89 19.18
C PRO A 86 16.53 -1.86 17.95
N ALA A 87 17.82 -2.16 18.12
CA ALA A 87 18.77 -2.30 17.04
C ALA A 87 18.68 -3.67 16.33
N MET A 88 17.81 -4.57 16.77
CA MET A 88 17.64 -5.90 16.16
C MET A 88 16.60 -5.88 15.03
N PHE A 89 17.01 -6.40 13.87
CA PHE A 89 16.19 -6.47 12.66
C PHE A 89 16.24 -7.87 12.05
N ILE A 90 15.22 -8.21 11.30
CA ILE A 90 15.15 -9.44 10.51
C ILE A 90 15.29 -9.07 9.05
N HIS A 91 16.25 -9.69 8.36
CA HIS A 91 16.34 -9.64 6.91
C HIS A 91 15.71 -10.89 6.34
N GLU A 92 14.72 -10.69 5.46
CA GLU A 92 14.05 -11.76 4.72
C GLU A 92 14.44 -11.68 3.25
N TYR A 93 14.93 -12.80 2.73
CA TYR A 93 15.36 -12.96 1.35
C TYR A 93 14.28 -13.64 0.51
N LYS A 94 14.43 -13.56 -0.82
CA LYS A 94 13.47 -14.10 -1.79
C LYS A 94 13.21 -15.61 -1.64
N ASP A 95 14.21 -16.36 -1.17
CA ASP A 95 14.13 -17.81 -0.93
C ASP A 95 13.46 -18.17 0.41
N GLY A 96 12.98 -17.17 1.16
CA GLY A 96 12.41 -17.35 2.49
C GLY A 96 13.46 -17.52 3.59
N LYS A 97 14.76 -17.40 3.27
CA LYS A 97 15.80 -17.33 4.30
C LYS A 97 15.57 -16.08 5.13
N ARG A 98 15.63 -16.25 6.46
CA ARG A 98 15.53 -15.16 7.42
C ARG A 98 16.75 -15.14 8.31
N VAL A 99 17.32 -13.96 8.52
CA VAL A 99 18.48 -13.78 9.41
C VAL A 99 18.20 -12.65 10.38
N LEU A 100 18.58 -12.86 11.64
CA LEU A 100 18.59 -11.83 12.65
C LEU A 100 19.91 -11.08 12.56
N ILE A 101 19.82 -9.75 12.47
CA ILE A 101 20.96 -8.85 12.45
C ILE A 101 20.79 -7.78 13.53
N ARG A 102 21.91 -7.17 13.92
CA ARG A 102 21.92 -5.97 14.75
C ARG A 102 22.51 -4.81 13.94
N VAL A 103 21.84 -3.66 13.95
CA VAL A 103 22.29 -2.44 13.27
C VAL A 103 22.90 -1.48 14.28
N ASP A 104 24.17 -1.13 14.11
CA ASP A 104 24.79 -0.05 14.88
C ASP A 104 24.23 1.29 14.43
N ALA A 105 23.50 1.97 15.32
CA ALA A 105 22.86 3.26 15.03
C ALA A 105 23.85 4.39 14.73
N ALA A 106 25.13 4.28 15.14
CA ALA A 106 26.12 5.34 14.94
C ALA A 106 26.67 5.36 13.50
N ASN A 107 26.73 4.21 12.83
CA ASN A 107 27.39 4.08 11.53
C ASN A 107 26.62 3.23 10.51
N GLY A 108 25.47 2.64 10.88
CA GLY A 108 24.65 1.78 10.03
C GLY A 108 25.26 0.41 9.76
N ARG A 109 26.32 0.01 10.45
CA ARG A 109 26.96 -1.29 10.26
C ARG A 109 26.07 -2.40 10.78
N GLU A 110 25.92 -3.42 9.96
CA GLU A 110 25.16 -4.61 10.30
C GLU A 110 26.07 -5.69 10.87
N GLU A 111 25.64 -6.29 11.97
CA GLU A 111 26.24 -7.46 12.59
C GLU A 111 25.28 -8.65 12.45
N TYR A 112 25.74 -9.71 11.77
CA TYR A 112 24.99 -10.95 11.68
C TYR A 112 24.96 -11.64 13.05
N ILE A 113 23.76 -12.00 13.50
CA ILE A 113 23.56 -12.70 14.77
C ILE A 113 23.31 -14.20 14.53
N LYS A 114 22.27 -14.55 13.76
CA LYS A 114 21.90 -15.94 13.47
C LYS A 114 20.89 -16.09 12.35
N ASP A 115 20.82 -17.28 11.77
CA ASP A 115 19.71 -17.69 10.92
C ASP A 115 18.48 -17.97 11.77
N LEU A 116 17.31 -17.52 11.29
CA LEU A 116 16.01 -17.83 11.86
C LEU A 116 15.43 -18.97 11.04
N GLN A 117 15.36 -20.17 11.62
CA GLN A 117 14.72 -21.30 10.94
C GLN A 117 13.28 -20.95 10.57
N SER A 118 12.89 -21.29 9.35
CA SER A 118 11.51 -21.19 8.89
C SER A 118 10.63 -22.08 9.77
N MET A 119 9.82 -21.48 10.65
CA MET A 119 8.72 -22.18 11.33
C MET A 119 7.62 -22.54 10.33
N LEU A 120 7.93 -23.45 9.41
CA LEU A 120 6.97 -24.19 8.61
C LEU A 120 6.80 -25.56 9.28
N HIS A 121 6.29 -25.59 10.51
CA HIS A 121 5.66 -26.75 11.17
C HIS A 121 5.18 -26.29 12.56
N PHE A 122 3.85 -26.21 12.73
CA PHE A 122 3.04 -26.24 13.96
C PHE A 122 1.88 -25.25 13.87
N MET A 123 0.86 -25.60 13.09
CA MET A 123 -0.56 -25.39 13.39
C MET A 123 -1.39 -26.26 12.44
N VAL A 124 -1.29 -27.57 12.61
CA VAL A 124 -2.40 -28.49 12.36
C VAL A 124 -2.54 -29.31 13.64
N SER A 125 -3.78 -29.39 14.13
CA SER A 125 -4.22 -30.09 15.34
C SER A 125 -4.20 -29.26 16.62
N GLU A 126 -5.33 -28.61 16.91
CA GLU A 126 -6.19 -28.91 18.06
C GLU A 126 -7.61 -28.54 17.62
N LYS A 127 -8.39 -29.53 17.16
CA LYS A 127 -9.49 -30.21 17.85
C LYS A 127 -10.69 -29.32 18.14
#